data_AF-T1GMZ8-F1
#
_entry.id   AF-T1GMZ8-F1
#
_cell.length_a   1.000
_cell.length_b   1.000
_cell.length_c   1.000
_cell.angle_alpha   90.00
_cell.angle_beta   90.00
_cell.angle_gamma   90.00
#
_symmetry.space_group_name_H-M   'P 1'
#
loop_
_entity.id
_entity.type
_entity.pdbx_description
1 polymer ?
#
loop_
_entity_poly.entity_id
_entity_poly.type
_entity_poly.pdbx_seq_one_letter_code
_entity_poly.pdbx_strand_id
1 'polypeptide(L)' 'MALVVEKISDRYLLHALDRFWHNSCLKCHCCNRLLADLGTSCFSKGGYILCKKDYSRWFYDL' A
#
# COMPACT_ATOMS: atom_id res chain seq x y z
N MET A 1 8.98 -0.90 -12.38
CA MET A 1 8.34 -1.43 -11.15
C MET A 1 9.46 -1.81 -10.20
N ALA A 2 9.78 -0.93 -9.24
CA ALA A 2 10.94 -1.12 -8.38
C ALA A 2 10.70 -2.32 -7.45
N LEU A 3 11.39 -3.43 -7.73
CA LEU A 3 11.56 -4.53 -6.80
C LEU A 3 12.59 -4.09 -5.76
N VAL A 4 12.15 -3.31 -4.77
CA VAL A 4 12.96 -3.10 -3.56
C VAL A 4 12.89 -4.40 -2.78
N VAL A 5 13.83 -5.30 -3.04
CA VAL A 5 14.10 -6.47 -2.17
C VAL A 5 15.23 -6.07 -1.22
N GLU A 6 15.07 -4.93 -0.56
CA GLU A 6 15.91 -4.62 0.59
C GLU A 6 15.41 -5.43 1.77
N LYS A 7 16.35 -5.99 2.53
CA LYS A 7 16.04 -6.81 3.70
C LYS A 7 15.19 -5.98 4.68
N ILE A 8 14.07 -6.54 5.13
CA ILE A 8 13.24 -5.88 6.14
C ILE A 8 14.00 -5.92 7.47
N SER A 9 14.45 -4.75 7.92
CA SER A 9 15.15 -4.56 9.20
C SER A 9 14.27 -3.89 10.27
N ASP A 10 13.06 -3.49 9.92
CA ASP A 10 12.10 -2.90 10.85
C ASP A 10 11.72 -3.88 11.97
N ARG A 11 11.45 -3.32 13.16
CA ARG A 11 10.95 -4.08 14.31
C ARG A 11 9.61 -4.76 14.01
N TYR A 12 8.79 -4.16 13.15
CA TYR A 12 7.48 -4.65 12.75
C TYR A 12 7.35 -4.57 11.23
N LEU A 13 6.71 -5.57 10.65
CA LEU A 13 6.48 -5.68 9.21
C LEU A 13 4.98 -5.74 8.91
N LEU A 14 4.60 -5.33 7.71
CA LEU A 14 3.22 -5.37 7.24
C LEU A 14 3.07 -6.52 6.24
N HIS A 15 1.98 -7.27 6.36
CA HIS A 15 1.63 -8.33 5.42
C HIS A 15 0.43 -7.88 4.57
N ALA A 16 0.64 -7.71 3.27
CA ALA A 16 -0.39 -7.27 2.34
C ALA A 16 -0.11 -7.79 0.92
N LEU A 17 -1.16 -8.23 0.21
CA LEU A 17 -1.09 -8.73 -1.17
C LEU A 17 -0.05 -9.86 -1.33
N ASP A 18 -0.04 -10.81 -0.39
CA ASP A 18 0.89 -11.95 -0.33
C ASP A 18 2.38 -11.53 -0.29
N ARG A 19 2.67 -10.33 0.20
CA ARG A 19 4.02 -9.77 0.32
C ARG A 19 4.23 -9.09 1.65
N PHE A 20 5.48 -9.07 2.10
CA PHE A 20 5.90 -8.31 3.26
C PHE A 20 6.42 -6.93 2.85
N TRP A 21 6.07 -5.93 3.64
CA TRP A 21 6.43 -4.53 3.39
C TRP A 21 7.02 -3.91 4.64
N HIS A 22 8.01 -3.04 4.46
CA HIS A 22 8.37 -2.06 5.50
C HIS A 22 7.18 -1.13 5.74
N ASN A 23 7.11 -0.55 6.94
CA ASN A 23 6.05 0.40 7.30
C ASN A 23 6.04 1.63 6.36
N SER A 24 7.24 2.10 5.98
CA SER A 24 7.44 3.22 5.06
C SER A 24 7.19 2.90 3.58
N CYS A 25 7.19 1.62 3.19
CA CYS A 25 7.06 1.20 1.80
C CYS A 25 5.61 0.99 1.37
N LEU A 26 4.73 0.56 2.28
CA LEU A 26 3.32 0.33 1.97
C LEU A 26 2.53 1.64 2.01
N LYS A 27 2.41 2.29 0.85
CA LYS A 27 1.71 3.58 0.70
C LYS A 27 0.74 3.58 -0.47
N CYS A 28 -0.28 4.44 -0.38
CA CYS A 28 -1.20 4.65 -1.49
C CYS A 28 -0.47 5.29 -2.68
N HIS A 29 -0.66 4.74 -3.88
CA HIS A 29 -0.07 5.28 -5.11
C HIS A 29 -0.56 6.71 -5.42
N CYS A 30 -1.83 7.02 -5.14
CA CYS A 30 -2.42 8.32 -5.48
C CYS A 30 -2.08 9.43 -4.47
N CYS A 31 -2.22 9.17 -3.16
CA CYS A 31 -2.02 10.20 -2.13
C CYS A 31 -0.72 10.07 -1.34
N ASN A 32 0.12 9.07 -1.62
CA ASN A 32 1.39 8.78 -0.93
C ASN A 32 1.32 8.60 0.59
N ARG A 33 0.13 8.60 1.20
CA ARG A 33 -0.04 8.29 2.62
C ARG A 33 0.32 6.84 2.91
N LEU A 34 1.00 6.64 4.04
CA LEU A 34 1.28 5.31 4.56
C LEU A 34 -0.03 4.61 4.87
N LEU A 35 -0.18 3.40 4.36
CA LEU A 35 -1.40 2.63 4.55
C LEU A 35 -1.49 2.09 5.98
N ALA A 36 -0.35 1.90 6.64
CA ALA A 36 -0.26 1.56 8.04
C ALA A 36 -0.97 2.56 8.96
N ASP A 37 -0.93 3.85 8.63
CA ASP A 37 -1.56 4.92 9.41
C ASP A 37 -3.07 5.02 9.13
N LEU A 38 -3.52 4.54 7.98
CA LEU A 38 -4.92 4.63 7.53
C LEU A 38 -5.78 3.46 8.00
N GLY A 39 -5.17 2.33 8.38
CA GLY A 39 -5.84 1.18 8.94
C GLY A 39 -5.23 -0.16 8.50
N THR A 40 -5.99 -1.23 8.68
CA THR A 40 -5.53 -2.62 8.43
C THR A 40 -5.81 -3.13 7.01
N SER A 41 -6.38 -2.29 6.14
CA SER A 41 -6.81 -2.71 4.80
C SER A 41 -6.24 -1.80 3.71
N CYS A 42 -5.82 -2.42 2.61
CA CYS A 42 -5.43 -1.75 1.37
C CYS A 42 -6.07 -2.46 0.18
N PHE A 43 -6.14 -1.77 -0.95
CA PHE A 43 -6.78 -2.28 -2.16
C PHE A 43 -5.78 -2.27 -3.31
N SER A 44 -5.91 -3.20 -4.25
CA SER A 44 -5.09 -3.21 -5.46
C SER A 44 -5.95 -3.09 -6.72
N LYS A 45 -5.50 -2.26 -7.67
CA LYS A 45 -6.14 -2.11 -8.99
C LYS A 45 -5.08 -1.77 -10.03
N GLY A 46 -5.03 -2.51 -11.14
CA GLY A 46 -4.08 -2.24 -12.23
C GLY A 46 -2.60 -2.28 -11.82
N GLY A 47 -2.25 -3.08 -10.81
CA GLY A 47 -0.88 -3.13 -10.25
C GLY A 47 -0.54 -2.02 -9.25
N TYR A 48 -1.47 -1.12 -8.96
CA TYR A 48 -1.30 -0.07 -7.95
C TYR A 48 -1.94 -0.46 -6.62
N ILE A 49 -1.30 -0.04 -5.52
CA ILE A 49 -1.82 -0.19 -4.16
C ILE A 49 -2.45 1.13 -3.74
N LEU A 50 -3.67 1.08 -3.20
CA LEU A 50 -4.53 2.23 -2.98
C LEU A 50 -5.15 2.20 -1.59
N CYS A 51 -5.39 3.39 -1.02
CA CYS A 51 -6.24 3.52 0.15
C CYS A 51 -7.72 3.37 -0.25
N LYS A 52 -8.59 3.10 0.72
CA LYS A 52 -10.04 2.97 0.49
C LYS A 52 -10.62 4.16 -0.28
N LYS A 53 -10.23 5.39 0.07
CA LYS A 53 -10.75 6.62 -0.54
C LYS A 53 -10.40 6.73 -2.02
N ASP A 54 -9.14 6.52 -2.37
CA ASP A 54 -8.67 6.64 -3.76
C ASP A 54 -9.14 5.44 -4.60
N TYR A 55 -9.22 4.24 -4.00
CA TYR A 55 -9.84 3.09 -4.65
C TYR A 55 -11.31 3.35 -5.00
N SER A 56 -12.10 3.90 -4.08
CA SER A 56 -13.49 4.26 -4.34
C SER A 56 -13.61 5.28 -5.48
N ARG A 57 -12.82 6.37 -5.45
CA ARG A 57 -12.82 7.37 -6.54
C ARG A 57 -12.54 6.74 -7.89
N TRP A 58 -11.52 5.89 -7.95
CA TRP A 58 -11.13 5.24 -9.19
C TRP A 58 -12.10 4.14 -9.64
N PHE A 59 -12.93 3.59 -8.75
CA PHE A 59 -13.98 2.64 -9.10
C PHE A 59 -15.24 3.35 -9.62
N TYR A 60 -15.53 4.54 -9.12
CA TYR A 60 -16.76 5.28 -9.43
C TYR A 60 -16.57 6.38 -10.49
N ASP A 61 -15.39 6.54 -11.10
CA ASP A 61 -15.06 7.63 -12.05
C ASP A 61 -15.45 9.02 -11.52
N LEU A 62 -15.17 9.26 -10.23
CA LEU A 62 -15.54 10.48 -9.47
C LEU A 62 -14.38 11.47 -9.34
#